data_AF-A0A7R9VW77-F1
#
_entry.id   AF-A0A7R9VW77-F1
#
_cell.length_a   1.000
_cell.length_b   1.000
_cell.length_c   1.000
_cell.angle_alpha   90.00
_cell.angle_beta   90.00
_cell.angle_gamma   90.00
#
_symmetry.space_group_name_H-M   'P 1'
#
loop_
_entity.id
_entity.type
_entity.pdbx_description
1 polymer ?
#
loop_
_entity_poly.entity_id
_entity_poly.type
_entity_poly.pdbx_seq_one_letter_code
_entity_poly.pdbx_strand_id
1 'polypeptide(L)'
;DVLTAGYWSSQNVPPCALPPPVRDAIGRFEDFYLRKHTGRKLSWQTSTGTAEIRACFGGSSGSNYRRHDLSVSTYQMCILLLFNSSDKLTLGTIRTETGIPDQELRRHLISLCTPRHRVLRKGSKGKAISGDEDTFSFNQ
;
A
#
# COMPACT_ATOMS: atom_id res chain seq x y z
N ASP A 1 -0.78 -1.88 -17.48
CA ASP A 1 -0.08 -2.40 -18.68
C ASP A 1 0.35 -3.84 -18.50
N VAL A 2 0.54 -4.57 -19.61
CA VAL A 2 1.10 -5.93 -19.62
C VAL A 2 2.47 -5.89 -20.30
N LEU A 3 3.50 -6.36 -19.60
CA LEU A 3 4.90 -6.31 -20.06
C LEU A 3 5.43 -7.72 -20.36
N THR A 4 6.29 -7.84 -21.37
CA THR A 4 6.97 -9.10 -21.71
C THR A 4 8.29 -9.19 -20.96
N ALA A 5 8.45 -10.21 -20.10
CA ALA A 5 9.60 -10.35 -19.19
C ALA A 5 10.99 -10.28 -19.86
N GLY A 6 11.11 -10.66 -21.14
CA GLY A 6 12.37 -10.61 -21.89
C GLY A 6 12.78 -9.23 -22.44
N TYR A 7 11.88 -8.25 -22.43
CA TYR A 7 12.14 -6.90 -22.98
C TYR A 7 12.24 -5.81 -21.91
N TRP A 8 11.90 -6.13 -20.66
CA TRP A 8 11.83 -5.16 -19.55
C TRP A 8 12.59 -5.69 -18.34
N SER A 9 13.45 -4.85 -17.74
CA SER A 9 14.15 -5.17 -16.49
C SER A 9 13.17 -5.25 -15.33
N SER A 10 12.63 -6.44 -15.09
CA SER A 10 11.75 -6.71 -13.96
C SER A 10 12.60 -7.10 -12.74
N GLN A 11 12.45 -6.39 -11.63
CA GLN A 11 12.98 -6.88 -10.36
C GLN A 11 12.13 -8.05 -9.89
N ASN A 12 12.77 -9.16 -9.53
CA ASN A 12 12.08 -10.35 -9.01
C ASN A 12 11.81 -10.17 -7.51
N VAL A 13 10.94 -9.23 -7.17
CA VAL A 13 10.52 -8.97 -5.79
C VAL A 13 9.25 -9.77 -5.53
N PRO A 14 9.17 -10.54 -4.43
CA PRO A 14 7.94 -11.20 -4.05
C PRO A 14 6.79 -10.19 -3.94
N PRO A 15 5.60 -10.49 -4.50
CA PRO A 15 4.47 -9.59 -4.39
C PRO A 15 4.07 -9.40 -2.93
N CYS A 16 3.73 -8.18 -2.56
CA CYS A 16 3.18 -7.91 -1.23
C CYS A 16 1.79 -8.56 -1.07
N ALA A 17 1.34 -8.72 0.17
CA ALA A 17 -0.01 -9.14 0.47
C ALA A 17 -0.99 -8.04 0.00
N LEU A 18 -1.69 -8.34 -1.09
CA LEU A 18 -2.68 -7.44 -1.65
C LEU A 18 -4.02 -7.57 -0.90
N PRO A 19 -4.72 -6.45 -0.68
CA PRO A 19 -6.00 -6.44 0.02
C PRO A 19 -7.07 -7.19 -0.81
N PRO A 20 -8.11 -7.74 -0.16
CA PRO A 20 -9.12 -8.56 -0.85
C PRO A 20 -9.72 -7.94 -2.11
N PRO A 21 -10.15 -6.66 -2.12
CA PRO A 21 -10.74 -6.05 -3.33
C PRO A 21 -9.79 -6.02 -4.53
N VAL A 22 -8.48 -5.89 -4.29
CA VAL A 22 -7.46 -5.86 -5.35
C VAL A 22 -7.19 -7.27 -5.86
N ARG A 23 -7.17 -8.28 -4.98
CA ARG A 23 -7.02 -9.69 -5.38
C ARG A 23 -8.19 -10.14 -6.27
N ASP A 24 -9.40 -9.73 -5.95
CA ASP A 24 -10.58 -10.05 -6.75
C ASP A 24 -10.50 -9.43 -8.15
N ALA A 25 -10.05 -8.18 -8.24
CA ALA A 25 -9.83 -7.50 -9.52
C ALA A 25 -8.73 -8.17 -10.34
N ILE A 26 -7.64 -8.58 -9.69
CA ILE A 26 -6.56 -9.36 -10.31
C ILE A 26 -7.10 -10.66 -10.90
N GLY A 27 -7.83 -11.46 -10.12
CA GLY A 27 -8.36 -12.76 -10.59
C GLY A 27 -9.25 -12.61 -11.82
N ARG A 28 -10.14 -11.61 -11.82
CA ARG A 28 -10.98 -11.30 -12.99
C ARG A 28 -10.17 -10.94 -14.23
N PHE A 29 -9.08 -10.19 -14.06
CA PHE A 29 -8.19 -9.83 -15.15
C PHE A 29 -7.36 -11.03 -15.65
N GLU A 30 -6.87 -11.88 -14.75
CA GLU A 30 -6.15 -13.10 -15.11
C GLU A 30 -7.04 -14.01 -15.95
N ASP A 31 -8.27 -14.27 -15.51
CA ASP A 31 -9.26 -15.06 -16.25
C ASP A 31 -9.50 -14.48 -17.65
N PHE A 32 -9.72 -13.17 -17.74
CA PHE A 32 -9.92 -12.49 -19.01
C PHE A 32 -8.71 -12.63 -19.94
N TYR A 33 -7.50 -12.38 -19.43
CA TYR A 33 -6.28 -12.36 -20.23
C TYR A 33 -5.88 -13.76 -20.70
N LEU A 34 -5.94 -14.75 -19.81
CA LEU A 34 -5.52 -16.13 -20.09
C LEU A 34 -6.50 -16.85 -21.02
N ARG A 35 -7.80 -16.48 -21.02
CA ARG A 35 -8.76 -16.95 -22.04
C ARG A 35 -8.38 -16.54 -23.46
N LYS A 36 -7.80 -15.36 -23.63
CA LYS A 36 -7.38 -14.82 -24.95
C LYS A 36 -5.95 -15.21 -25.33
N HIS A 37 -5.09 -15.44 -24.33
CA HIS A 37 -3.65 -15.70 -24.52
C HIS A 37 -3.23 -16.99 -23.81
N THR A 38 -3.52 -18.13 -24.44
CA THR A 38 -3.18 -19.46 -23.92
C THR A 38 -1.67 -19.68 -23.81
N GLY A 39 -1.24 -20.44 -22.79
CA GLY A 39 0.18 -20.77 -22.57
C GLY A 39 1.01 -19.63 -21.97
N ARG A 40 0.39 -18.54 -21.52
CA ARG A 40 1.05 -17.45 -20.80
C ARG A 40 0.92 -17.64 -19.29
N LYS A 41 1.87 -17.09 -18.55
CA LYS A 41 1.82 -16.94 -17.09
C LYS A 41 1.97 -15.46 -16.77
N LEU A 42 1.09 -14.94 -15.91
CA LEU A 42 1.16 -13.57 -15.42
C LEU A 42 1.94 -13.52 -14.11
N SER A 43 2.68 -12.44 -13.92
CA SER A 43 3.36 -12.10 -12.68
C SER A 43 3.08 -10.64 -12.35
N TRP A 44 2.52 -10.39 -11.17
CA TRP A 44 2.12 -9.04 -10.75
C TRP A 44 3.29 -8.31 -10.08
N GLN A 45 3.66 -7.16 -10.62
CA GLN A 45 4.74 -6.32 -10.09
C GLN A 45 4.19 -5.26 -9.15
N THR A 46 4.14 -5.56 -7.86
CA THR A 46 3.60 -4.65 -6.84
C THR A 46 4.52 -3.48 -6.51
N SER A 47 5.82 -3.58 -6.83
CA SER A 47 6.81 -2.53 -6.54
C SER A 47 6.71 -1.31 -7.45
N THR A 48 6.18 -1.48 -8.67
CA THR A 48 6.08 -0.41 -9.68
C THR A 48 4.64 0.07 -9.91
N GLY A 49 3.67 -0.50 -9.22
CA GLY A 49 2.26 -0.15 -9.35
C GLY A 49 1.88 1.12 -8.59
N THR A 50 0.81 1.75 -9.06
CA THR A 50 0.13 2.88 -8.42
C THR A 50 -1.35 2.57 -8.23
N ALA A 51 -1.98 3.28 -7.30
CA ALA A 51 -3.41 3.19 -7.02
C ALA A 51 -3.97 4.58 -6.70
N GLU A 52 -5.25 4.77 -7.02
CA GLU A 52 -6.03 5.91 -6.57
C GLU A 52 -6.93 5.46 -5.43
N ILE A 53 -6.82 6.13 -4.28
CA ILE A 53 -7.65 5.85 -3.11
C ILE A 53 -8.32 7.12 -2.61
N ARG A 54 -9.52 6.98 -2.07
CA ARG A 54 -10.21 8.07 -1.39
C ARG A 54 -10.04 7.94 0.12
N ALA A 55 -9.48 8.95 0.74
CA ALA A 55 -9.31 9.04 2.19
C ALA A 55 -10.24 10.12 2.78
N CYS A 56 -10.81 9.82 3.93
CA CYS A 56 -11.69 10.72 4.67
C CYS A 56 -10.99 11.13 5.97
N PHE A 57 -10.65 12.41 6.08
CA PHE A 57 -9.98 13.01 7.24
C PHE A 57 -11.00 13.84 8.05
N GLY A 58 -10.89 13.85 9.37
CA GLY A 58 -11.76 14.60 10.29
C GLY A 58 -13.14 13.97 10.49
N GLY A 59 -13.71 14.15 11.69
CA GLY A 59 -15.12 13.83 11.99
C GLY A 59 -15.33 12.62 12.92
N SER A 60 -15.33 12.86 14.23
CA SER A 60 -15.82 11.91 15.25
C SER A 60 -17.33 12.05 15.52
N SER A 61 -17.98 13.09 15.00
CA SER A 61 -19.43 13.30 15.09
C SER A 61 -19.92 14.25 13.99
N GLY A 62 -20.93 13.84 13.23
CA GLY A 62 -21.78 14.72 12.40
C GLY A 62 -21.11 15.56 11.30
N SER A 63 -21.05 15.02 10.07
CA SER A 63 -21.12 15.80 8.81
C SER A 63 -19.88 16.50 8.23
N ASN A 64 -18.69 16.52 8.85
CA ASN A 64 -17.52 17.25 8.28
C ASN A 64 -16.30 16.36 7.97
N TYR A 65 -16.51 15.26 7.26
CA TYR A 65 -15.41 14.50 6.67
C TYR A 65 -14.81 15.28 5.49
N ARG A 66 -13.53 15.63 5.58
CA ARG A 66 -12.76 16.17 4.47
C ARG A 66 -12.28 15.02 3.59
N ARG A 67 -12.87 14.92 2.41
CA ARG A 67 -12.51 13.88 1.43
C ARG A 67 -11.31 14.32 0.61
N HIS A 68 -10.38 13.40 0.41
CA HIS A 68 -9.19 13.60 -0.41
C HIS A 68 -8.98 12.37 -1.30
N ASP A 69 -8.75 12.61 -2.59
CA ASP A 69 -8.29 11.56 -3.50
C ASP A 69 -6.76 11.58 -3.50
N LEU A 70 -6.16 10.41 -3.25
CA LEU A 70 -4.72 10.22 -3.12
C LEU A 70 -4.23 9.31 -4.24
N SER A 71 -3.22 9.77 -4.97
CA SER A 71 -2.42 8.92 -5.85
C SER A 71 -1.25 8.37 -5.06
N VAL A 72 -1.21 7.05 -4.89
CA VAL A 72 -0.25 6.37 -4.01
C VAL A 72 0.40 5.19 -4.72
N SER A 73 1.56 4.72 -4.22
CA SER A 73 2.10 3.43 -4.68
C SER A 73 1.24 2.27 -4.18
N THR A 74 1.33 1.11 -4.84
CA THR A 74 0.64 -0.11 -4.36
C THR A 74 1.02 -0.46 -2.92
N TYR A 75 2.29 -0.26 -2.54
CA TYR A 75 2.74 -0.46 -1.16
C TYR A 75 2.08 0.51 -0.18
N GLN A 76 1.97 1.80 -0.54
CA GLN A 76 1.26 2.77 0.28
C GLN A 76 -0.22 2.44 0.41
N MET A 77 -0.87 1.99 -0.67
CA MET A 77 -2.26 1.52 -0.63
C MET A 77 -2.42 0.35 0.35
N CYS A 78 -1.58 -0.68 0.27
CA CYS A 78 -1.62 -1.82 1.21
C CYS A 78 -1.47 -1.37 2.65
N ILE A 79 -0.52 -0.46 2.94
CA ILE A 79 -0.30 0.08 4.29
C ILE A 79 -1.55 0.84 4.77
N LEU A 80 -2.10 1.74 3.94
CA LEU A 80 -3.21 2.61 4.34
C LEU A 80 -4.50 1.84 4.59
N LEU A 81 -4.76 0.78 3.82
CA LEU A 81 -5.96 -0.04 4.00
C LEU A 81 -5.97 -0.82 5.32
N LEU A 82 -4.81 -1.07 5.95
CA LEU A 82 -4.77 -1.68 7.29
C LEU A 82 -5.42 -0.77 8.35
N PHE A 83 -5.37 0.56 8.16
CA PHE A 83 -5.94 1.52 9.10
C PHE A 83 -7.47 1.61 9.04
N ASN A 84 -8.12 0.92 8.09
CA ASN A 84 -9.58 0.80 8.10
C ASN A 84 -10.09 -0.12 9.23
N SER A 85 -9.24 -1.02 9.73
CA SER A 85 -9.60 -1.99 10.79
C SER A 85 -8.89 -1.71 12.11
N SER A 86 -7.89 -0.83 12.11
CA SER A 86 -7.02 -0.57 13.27
C SER A 86 -6.59 0.89 13.31
N ASP A 87 -6.87 1.60 14.41
CA ASP A 87 -6.49 3.02 14.54
C ASP A 87 -4.98 3.23 14.69
N LYS A 88 -4.27 2.22 15.19
CA LYS A 88 -2.85 2.29 15.51
C LYS A 88 -2.18 0.94 15.27
N LEU A 89 -1.03 0.95 14.60
CA LEU A 89 -0.26 -0.23 14.23
C LEU A 89 1.23 -0.01 14.48
N THR A 90 1.96 -1.07 14.81
CA THR A 90 3.44 -1.03 14.90
C THR A 90 4.07 -1.32 13.54
N LEU A 91 5.33 -0.94 13.34
CA LEU A 91 6.09 -1.30 12.14
C LEU A 91 6.10 -2.84 11.96
N GLY A 92 6.30 -3.59 13.04
CA GLY A 92 6.32 -5.06 13.00
C GLY A 92 5.01 -5.65 12.49
N THR A 93 3.86 -5.17 12.99
CA THR A 93 2.54 -5.64 12.51
C THR A 93 2.34 -5.28 11.04
N ILE A 94 2.65 -4.05 10.63
CA ILE A 94 2.49 -3.64 9.22
C ILE A 94 3.39 -4.50 8.31
N ARG A 95 4.61 -4.83 8.74
CA ARG A 95 5.52 -5.70 7.96
C ARG A 95 4.92 -7.09 7.77
N THR A 96 4.41 -7.71 8.84
CA THR A 96 3.82 -9.05 8.79
C THR A 96 2.57 -9.08 7.92
N GLU A 97 1.66 -8.13 8.11
CA GLU A 97 0.38 -8.09 7.39
C GLU A 97 0.55 -7.78 5.89
N THR A 98 1.51 -6.92 5.53
CA THR A 98 1.72 -6.52 4.13
C THR A 98 2.75 -7.36 3.39
N GLY A 99 3.69 -8.02 4.09
CA GLY A 99 4.81 -8.73 3.46
C GLY A 99 5.75 -7.83 2.64
N ILE A 100 5.71 -6.50 2.83
CA ILE A 100 6.56 -5.56 2.10
C ILE A 100 8.01 -5.67 2.64
N PRO A 101 9.03 -5.69 1.76
CA PRO A 101 10.43 -5.67 2.19
C PRO A 101 10.73 -4.48 3.11
N ASP A 102 11.47 -4.70 4.20
CA ASP A 102 11.64 -3.72 5.28
C ASP A 102 12.15 -2.35 4.79
N GLN A 103 13.15 -2.36 3.89
CA GLN A 103 13.69 -1.13 3.31
C GLN A 103 12.61 -0.31 2.59
N GLU A 104 11.78 -0.99 1.78
CA GLU A 104 10.69 -0.36 1.05
C GLU A 104 9.57 0.09 2.00
N LEU A 105 9.24 -0.72 3.00
CA LEU A 105 8.23 -0.38 4.00
C LEU A 105 8.59 0.90 4.74
N ARG A 106 9.82 1.00 5.25
CA ARG A 106 10.31 2.20 5.95
C ARG A 106 10.28 3.43 5.06
N ARG A 107 10.72 3.30 3.80
CA ARG A 107 10.70 4.39 2.81
C ARG A 107 9.29 4.92 2.58
N HIS A 108 8.32 4.03 2.39
CA HIS A 108 6.92 4.43 2.15
C HIS A 108 6.24 4.99 3.40
N LEU A 109 6.51 4.44 4.59
CA LEU A 109 5.97 4.99 5.85
C LEU A 109 6.49 6.40 6.13
N ILE A 110 7.78 6.66 5.91
CA ILE A 110 8.35 8.02 6.04
C ILE A 110 7.64 8.98 5.09
N SER A 111 7.42 8.58 3.84
CA SER A 111 6.70 9.38 2.85
C SER A 111 5.28 9.74 3.33
N LEU A 112 4.53 8.78 3.88
CA LEU A 112 3.18 8.99 4.43
C LEU A 112 3.13 9.85 5.70
N CYS A 113 4.24 9.99 6.41
CA CYS A 113 4.36 10.80 7.63
C CYS A 113 4.89 12.23 7.38
N THR A 114 5.14 12.60 6.12
CA THR A 114 5.75 13.90 5.76
C THR A 114 4.88 15.07 6.23
N PRO A 115 5.45 16.14 6.85
CA PRO A 115 4.66 17.26 7.38
C PRO A 115 3.75 17.97 6.38
N ARG A 116 4.14 18.01 5.09
CA ARG A 116 3.39 18.69 4.02
C ARG A 116 2.07 17.98 3.70
N HIS A 117 2.06 16.64 3.74
CA HIS A 117 0.93 15.79 3.40
C HIS A 117 0.85 14.65 4.42
N ARG A 118 0.57 15.01 5.68
CA ARG A 118 0.60 14.06 6.79
C ARG A 118 -0.64 13.17 6.75
N VAL A 119 -0.52 12.00 6.14
CA VAL A 119 -1.57 10.98 6.12
C VAL A 119 -1.51 10.13 7.39
N LEU A 120 -0.30 9.76 7.81
CA LEU A 120 -0.06 9.00 9.03
C LEU A 120 0.72 9.84 10.05
N ARG A 121 0.49 9.56 11.33
CA ARG A 121 1.25 10.10 12.46
C ARG A 121 2.17 9.01 13.01
N LYS A 122 3.48 9.28 12.99
CA LYS A 122 4.49 8.46 13.67
C LYS A 122 4.51 8.79 15.17
N GLY A 123 4.48 7.77 16.01
CA GLY A 123 4.51 7.91 17.47
C GLY A 123 5.89 8.25 18.03
N SER A 124 6.97 7.84 17.35
CA SER A 124 8.35 8.15 17.76
C SER A 124 8.80 9.54 17.30
N LYS A 125 9.62 10.20 18.11
CA LYS A 125 10.24 11.50 17.77
C LYS A 125 11.36 11.31 16.75
N GLY A 126 11.61 12.32 15.91
CA GLY A 126 12.70 12.32 14.92
C GLY A 126 12.29 11.85 13.52
N LYS A 127 13.22 11.95 12.56
CA LYS A 127 12.97 11.66 11.13
C LYS A 127 12.99 10.17 10.78
N ALA A 128 13.82 9.38 11.47
CA ALA A 128 13.99 7.95 11.20
C ALA A 128 12.94 7.10 11.94
N ILE A 129 12.71 5.88 11.45
CA ILE A 129 11.92 4.85 12.14
C ILE A 129 12.90 4.02 12.97
N SER A 130 12.72 4.00 14.28
CA SER A 130 13.71 3.46 15.23
C SER A 130 13.75 1.94 15.24
N GLY A 131 12.60 1.28 15.20
CA GLY A 131 12.51 -0.18 15.32
C GLY A 131 11.09 -0.70 15.10
N ASP A 132 10.90 -2.00 15.35
CA ASP A 132 9.63 -2.67 15.07
C ASP A 132 8.48 -2.20 15.98
N GLU A 133 8.80 -1.65 17.15
CA GLU A 133 7.87 -1.06 18.12
C GLU A 133 7.40 0.36 17.74
N ASP A 134 7.97 0.97 16.69
CA ASP A 134 7.53 2.29 16.26
C ASP A 134 6.09 2.21 15.77
N THR A 135 5.25 3.09 16.33
CA THR A 135 3.81 3.08 16.06
C THR A 135 3.41 4.14 15.04
N PHE A 136 2.39 3.81 14.27
CA PHE A 136 1.77 4.67 13.28
C PHE A 136 0.27 4.70 13.54
N SER A 137 -0.35 5.85 13.31
CA SER A 137 -1.80 6.06 13.45
C SER A 137 -2.32 6.91 12.31
N PHE A 138 -3.58 6.71 11.93
CA PHE A 138 -4.22 7.57 10.94
C PHE A 138 -4.31 9.01 11.45
N ASN A 139 -3.97 9.98 10.60
CA ASN A 139 -4.13 11.38 10.96
C ASN A 139 -5.62 11.73 10.85
N GLN A 140 -6.36 11.72 11.96
CA GLN A 140 -7.73 12.26 11.98
C GLN A 140 -7.76 13.76 11.70
#